data_AF-A0ABC8J6W0-F1
#
_entry.id   AF-A0ABC8J6W0-F1
#
_cell.length_a   1.000
_cell.length_b   1.000
_cell.length_c   1.000
_cell.angle_alpha   90.00
_cell.angle_beta   90.00
_cell.angle_gamma   90.00
#
_symmetry.space_group_name_H-M   'P 1'
#
loop_
_entity.id
_entity.type
_entity.pdbx_description
1 polymer ?
#
loop_
_entity_poly.entity_id
_entity_poly.type
_entity_poly.pdbx_seq_one_letter_code
_entity_poly.pdbx_strand_id
1 'polypeptide(L)'
;MEGFDCLVIGPGLGRDPFLLECVGKTMLLARNFNAPFVVDGDGRFLVTNSIDLVNSYPLAVLTPNVNEYKRLGQKVLNCKVDEHHAEDQLHSLAKQIGGVTILRKGISDLISNGEIVKSVSIYGSPRRCGGQGDTLSGSVYVMSATAYIRS
;
A
#
# COMPACT_ATOMS: atom_id res chain seq x y z
N MET A 1 -17.08 9.20 -9.09
CA MET A 1 -17.29 8.86 -7.66
C MET A 1 -17.70 10.14 -6.97
N GLU A 2 -19.00 10.38 -6.80
CA GLU A 2 -19.49 11.49 -5.98
C GLU A 2 -19.82 10.92 -4.60
N GLY A 3 -19.20 11.45 -3.54
CA GLY A 3 -19.50 11.10 -2.14
C GLY A 3 -18.44 10.28 -1.37
N PHE A 4 -17.29 9.94 -1.97
CA PHE A 4 -16.19 9.25 -1.26
C PHE A 4 -14.87 9.98 -1.45
N ASP A 5 -14.20 10.28 -0.33
CA ASP A 5 -12.93 11.04 -0.33
C ASP A 5 -11.70 10.16 -0.53
N CYS A 6 -11.80 8.85 -0.26
CA CYS A 6 -10.74 7.86 -0.44
C CYS A 6 -11.38 6.46 -0.52
N LEU A 7 -10.62 5.41 -0.85
CA LEU A 7 -11.07 4.01 -0.77
C LEU A 7 -10.10 3.15 0.04
N VAL A 8 -10.60 2.13 0.76
CA VAL A 8 -9.76 1.06 1.32
C VAL A 8 -10.03 -0.22 0.54
N ILE A 9 -8.98 -0.81 -0.02
CA ILE A 9 -9.04 -2.04 -0.80
C ILE A 9 -8.38 -3.17 0.00
N GLY A 10 -9.13 -4.24 0.26
CA GLY A 10 -8.57 -5.50 0.75
C GLY A 10 -9.08 -6.09 2.06
N PRO A 11 -9.60 -5.33 3.05
CA PRO A 11 -10.22 -5.92 4.24
C PRO A 11 -11.35 -6.88 3.85
N GLY A 12 -11.21 -8.16 4.18
CA GLY A 12 -12.20 -9.19 3.85
C GLY A 12 -12.38 -9.49 2.36
N LEU A 13 -11.48 -9.04 1.47
CA LEU A 13 -11.63 -9.21 0.03
C LEU A 13 -11.53 -10.69 -0.40
N GLY A 14 -10.75 -11.51 0.30
CA GLY A 14 -10.54 -12.90 -0.11
C GLY A 14 -9.80 -13.01 -1.45
N ARG A 15 -9.91 -14.17 -2.10
CA ARG A 15 -9.15 -14.50 -3.32
C ARG A 15 -9.99 -15.11 -4.44
N ASP A 16 -11.30 -14.89 -4.38
CA ASP A 16 -12.20 -15.29 -5.46
C ASP A 16 -11.83 -14.53 -6.75
N PRO A 17 -11.55 -15.23 -7.87
CA PRO A 17 -11.09 -14.58 -9.09
C PRO A 17 -12.07 -13.54 -9.66
N PHE A 18 -13.37 -13.80 -9.56
CA PHE A 18 -14.39 -12.88 -10.05
C PHE A 18 -14.42 -11.60 -9.21
N LEU A 19 -14.35 -11.72 -7.89
CA LEU A 19 -14.28 -10.57 -6.99
C LEU A 19 -12.99 -9.76 -7.20
N LEU A 20 -11.85 -10.43 -7.40
CA LEU A 20 -10.57 -9.77 -7.69
C LEU A 20 -10.62 -8.99 -9.02
N GLU A 21 -11.27 -9.53 -10.06
CA GLU A 21 -11.47 -8.84 -11.33
C GLU A 21 -12.36 -7.59 -11.16
N CYS A 22 -13.47 -7.73 -10.43
CA CYS A 22 -14.36 -6.61 -10.14
C CYS A 22 -13.64 -5.49 -9.40
N VAL A 23 -12.87 -5.82 -8.35
CA VAL A 23 -12.10 -4.85 -7.59
C VAL A 23 -11.00 -4.20 -8.44
N GLY A 24 -10.33 -4.97 -9.30
CA GLY A 24 -9.37 -4.41 -10.26
C GLY A 24 -10.01 -3.34 -11.16
N LYS A 25 -11.20 -3.60 -11.70
CA LYS A 25 -11.95 -2.60 -12.49
C LYS A 25 -12.34 -1.38 -11.65
N THR A 26 -12.79 -1.58 -10.41
CA THR A 26 -13.10 -0.47 -9.49
C THR A 26 -11.87 0.40 -9.20
N MET A 27 -10.69 -0.20 -9.01
CA MET A 27 -9.44 0.55 -8.80
C MET A 27 -9.09 1.38 -10.04
N LEU A 28 -9.22 0.83 -11.25
CA LEU A 28 -8.99 1.58 -12.48
C LEU A 28 -9.96 2.75 -12.66
N LEU A 29 -11.24 2.55 -12.32
CA LEU A 29 -12.23 3.62 -12.31
C LEU A 29 -11.88 4.70 -11.28
N ALA A 30 -11.49 4.32 -10.06
CA ALA A 30 -11.06 5.25 -9.02
C ALA A 30 -9.89 6.12 -9.50
N ARG A 31 -8.92 5.53 -10.21
CA ARG A 31 -7.81 6.28 -10.84
C ARG A 31 -8.27 7.30 -11.86
N ASN A 32 -9.24 6.94 -12.71
CA ASN A 32 -9.78 7.88 -13.70
C ASN A 32 -10.50 9.08 -13.05
N PHE A 33 -10.96 8.93 -11.81
CA PHE A 33 -11.52 10.02 -11.01
C PHE A 33 -10.51 10.70 -10.08
N ASN A 34 -9.22 10.36 -10.16
CA ASN A 34 -8.17 10.81 -9.23
C ASN A 34 -8.53 10.56 -7.76
N ALA A 35 -9.27 9.49 -7.46
CA ALA A 35 -9.64 9.15 -6.10
C ALA A 35 -8.47 8.44 -5.40
N PRO A 36 -8.00 8.93 -4.23
CA PRO A 36 -6.95 8.25 -3.48
C PRO A 36 -7.45 6.92 -2.92
N PHE A 37 -6.55 5.96 -2.75
CA PHE A 37 -6.91 4.69 -2.12
C PHE A 37 -5.75 4.03 -1.39
N VAL A 38 -6.10 3.26 -0.35
CA VAL A 38 -5.19 2.47 0.47
C VAL A 38 -5.41 0.99 0.15
N VAL A 39 -4.33 0.25 -0.09
CA VAL A 39 -4.36 -1.19 -0.34
C VAL A 39 -3.75 -1.94 0.84
N ASP A 40 -4.57 -2.73 1.52
CA ASP A 40 -4.18 -3.60 2.65
C ASP A 40 -4.74 -5.02 2.48
N GLY A 41 -4.53 -5.90 3.45
CA GLY A 41 -5.13 -7.24 3.49
C GLY A 41 -4.87 -8.03 2.19
N ASP A 42 -5.94 -8.61 1.64
CA ASP A 42 -5.91 -9.36 0.38
C ASP A 42 -5.84 -8.45 -0.87
N GLY A 43 -6.10 -7.15 -0.75
CA GLY A 43 -5.88 -6.18 -1.83
C GLY A 43 -4.41 -6.14 -2.28
N ARG A 44 -3.48 -6.42 -1.35
CA ARG A 44 -2.06 -6.53 -1.67
C ARG A 44 -1.75 -7.77 -2.52
N PHE A 45 -2.51 -8.86 -2.38
CA PHE A 45 -2.39 -10.02 -3.26
C PHE A 45 -2.79 -9.64 -4.69
N LEU A 46 -3.87 -8.88 -4.85
CA LEU A 46 -4.29 -8.35 -6.15
C LEU A 46 -3.20 -7.48 -6.79
N VAL A 47 -2.69 -6.49 -6.06
CA VAL A 47 -1.64 -5.58 -6.56
C VAL A 47 -0.32 -6.31 -6.86
N THR A 48 0.06 -7.30 -6.04
CA THR A 48 1.25 -8.10 -6.31
C THR A 48 1.11 -8.88 -7.61
N ASN A 49 -0.10 -9.35 -7.97
CA ASN A 49 -0.33 -10.04 -9.24
C ASN A 49 -0.47 -9.09 -10.42
N SER A 50 -1.02 -7.89 -10.21
CA SER A 50 -1.27 -6.87 -11.23
C SER A 50 -0.77 -5.50 -10.77
N ILE A 51 0.53 -5.26 -10.93
CA ILE A 51 1.17 -4.01 -10.46
C ILE A 51 0.63 -2.78 -11.18
N ASP A 52 0.16 -2.95 -12.41
CA ASP A 52 -0.43 -1.89 -13.24
C ASP A 52 -1.64 -1.21 -12.58
N LEU A 53 -2.29 -1.87 -11.61
CA LEU A 53 -3.38 -1.28 -10.85
C LEU A 53 -2.94 -0.07 -10.01
N VAL A 54 -1.67 -0.01 -9.61
CA VAL A 54 -1.13 1.09 -8.79
C VAL A 54 0.04 1.81 -9.44
N ASN A 55 0.64 1.25 -10.50
CA ASN A 55 1.80 1.83 -11.15
C ASN A 55 1.54 3.27 -11.62
N SER A 56 2.50 4.15 -11.33
CA SER A 56 2.43 5.60 -11.63
C SER A 56 1.19 6.29 -11.06
N TYR A 57 0.75 5.87 -9.86
CA TYR A 57 -0.38 6.46 -9.18
C TYR A 57 -0.01 6.90 -7.75
N PRO A 58 0.50 8.14 -7.57
CA PRO A 58 0.97 8.63 -6.27
C PRO A 58 -0.14 8.77 -5.21
N LEU A 59 -1.40 8.76 -5.62
CA LEU A 59 -2.57 8.75 -4.73
C LEU A 59 -2.89 7.35 -4.16
N ALA A 60 -2.14 6.31 -4.55
CA ALA A 60 -2.20 5.01 -3.90
C ALA A 60 -1.23 4.92 -2.71
N VAL A 61 -1.68 4.24 -1.66
CA VAL A 61 -0.84 3.84 -0.52
C VAL A 61 -0.89 2.32 -0.35
N LEU A 62 0.27 1.66 -0.32
CA LEU A 62 0.38 0.23 -0.02
C LEU A 62 0.84 0.04 1.43
N THR A 63 0.22 -0.89 2.18
CA THR A 63 0.60 -1.17 3.58
C THR A 63 1.13 -2.61 3.78
N PRO A 64 2.17 -3.06 3.04
CA PRO A 64 2.67 -4.43 3.19
C PRO A 64 3.34 -4.66 4.56
N ASN A 65 3.20 -5.86 5.12
CA ASN A 65 4.10 -6.34 6.17
C ASN A 65 5.43 -6.83 5.57
N VAL A 66 6.39 -7.18 6.42
CA VAL A 66 7.73 -7.66 6.01
C VAL A 66 7.68 -8.77 4.93
N ASN A 67 6.78 -9.75 5.07
CA ASN A 67 6.70 -10.88 4.14
C ASN A 67 6.09 -10.49 2.79
N GLU A 68 5.06 -9.65 2.79
CA GLU A 68 4.43 -9.17 1.55
C GLU A 68 5.33 -8.18 0.82
N TYR A 69 6.00 -7.31 1.55
CA TYR A 69 7.00 -6.39 1.00
C TYR A 69 8.10 -7.18 0.29
N LYS A 70 8.61 -8.25 0.91
CA LYS A 70 9.60 -9.12 0.29
C LYS A 70 9.11 -9.71 -1.03
N ARG A 71 7.88 -10.20 -1.10
CA ARG A 71 7.28 -10.74 -2.34
C ARG A 71 7.13 -9.66 -3.42
N LEU A 72 6.63 -8.48 -3.06
CA LEU A 72 6.46 -7.35 -3.97
C LEU A 72 7.82 -6.87 -4.49
N GLY A 73 8.77 -6.62 -3.60
CA GLY A 73 10.12 -6.18 -3.95
C GLY A 73 10.86 -7.18 -4.83
N GLN A 74 10.80 -8.47 -4.54
CA GLN A 74 11.40 -9.51 -5.39
C GLN A 74 10.79 -9.52 -6.80
N LYS A 75 9.46 -9.33 -6.92
CA LYS A 75 8.77 -9.32 -8.22
C LYS A 75 9.09 -8.08 -9.04
N VAL A 76 9.25 -6.91 -8.39
CA VAL A 76 9.45 -5.63 -9.09
C VAL A 76 10.93 -5.30 -9.29
N LEU A 77 11.75 -5.36 -8.24
CA LEU A 77 13.18 -5.01 -8.30
C LEU A 77 14.03 -6.11 -8.95
N ASN A 78 13.48 -7.32 -9.11
CA ASN A 78 14.19 -8.50 -9.59
C ASN A 78 15.49 -8.78 -8.79
N CYS A 79 15.49 -8.45 -7.50
CA CYS A 79 16.63 -8.59 -6.60
C CYS A 79 16.23 -9.28 -5.29
N LYS A 80 17.22 -9.75 -4.53
CA LYS A 80 16.98 -10.28 -3.18
C LYS A 80 16.67 -9.10 -2.25
N VAL A 81 15.49 -9.14 -1.63
CA VAL A 81 15.12 -8.19 -0.58
C VAL A 81 15.77 -8.62 0.74
N ASP A 82 16.46 -7.69 1.40
CA ASP A 82 17.14 -7.91 2.67
C ASP A 82 16.87 -6.77 3.67
N GLU A 83 17.14 -7.02 4.95
CA GLU A 83 16.88 -6.06 6.03
C GLU A 83 17.97 -5.00 6.18
N HIS A 84 19.19 -5.28 5.69
CA HIS A 84 20.33 -4.36 5.85
C HIS A 84 20.21 -3.15 4.93
N HIS A 85 19.66 -3.34 3.72
CA HIS A 85 19.42 -2.30 2.73
C HIS A 85 17.94 -1.94 2.61
N ALA A 86 17.17 -2.14 3.68
CA ALA A 86 15.71 -2.01 3.65
C ALA A 86 15.23 -0.62 3.19
N GLU A 87 15.92 0.46 3.61
CA GLU A 87 15.57 1.83 3.23
C GLU A 87 15.83 2.08 1.74
N ASP A 88 17.00 1.71 1.24
CA ASP A 88 17.38 1.87 -0.17
C ASP A 88 16.49 1.04 -1.10
N GLN A 89 16.17 -0.19 -0.68
CA GLN A 89 15.26 -1.06 -1.43
C GLN A 89 13.83 -0.52 -1.43
N LEU A 90 13.38 0.08 -0.32
CA LEU A 90 12.04 0.67 -0.24
C LEU A 90 11.95 1.91 -1.13
N HIS A 91 12.96 2.77 -1.10
CA HIS A 91 13.07 3.92 -1.99
C HIS A 91 13.04 3.48 -3.46
N SER A 92 13.88 2.51 -3.82
CA SER A 92 13.98 1.98 -5.18
C SER A 92 12.67 1.37 -5.65
N LEU A 93 11.99 0.60 -4.79
CA LEU A 93 10.71 -0.01 -5.11
C LEU A 93 9.65 1.05 -5.38
N ALA A 94 9.46 2.00 -4.47
CA ALA A 94 8.47 3.07 -4.59
C ALA A 94 8.72 3.93 -5.85
N LYS A 95 9.98 4.22 -6.15
CA LYS A 95 10.39 4.92 -7.37
C LYS A 95 10.09 4.12 -8.63
N GLN A 96 10.39 2.82 -8.64
CA GLN A 96 10.17 1.95 -9.80
C GLN A 96 8.69 1.74 -10.12
N ILE A 97 7.82 1.72 -9.10
CA ILE A 97 6.36 1.66 -9.30
C ILE A 97 5.71 3.03 -9.55
N GLY A 98 6.51 4.06 -9.84
CA GLY A 98 6.03 5.37 -10.28
C GLY A 98 5.53 6.28 -9.15
N GLY A 99 6.18 6.25 -7.99
CA GLY A 99 5.93 7.22 -6.91
C GLY A 99 4.78 6.87 -5.97
N VAL A 100 4.34 5.61 -5.98
CA VAL A 100 3.33 5.11 -5.03
C VAL A 100 3.92 5.13 -3.61
N THR A 101 3.12 5.55 -2.63
CA THR A 101 3.57 5.53 -1.24
C THR A 101 3.49 4.11 -0.68
N ILE A 102 4.58 3.62 -0.09
CA ILE A 102 4.67 2.31 0.53
C ILE A 102 4.96 2.49 2.03
N LEU A 103 4.04 2.01 2.87
CA LEU A 103 4.19 1.87 4.32
C LEU A 103 4.53 0.40 4.63
N ARG A 104 5.82 0.10 4.76
CA ARG A 104 6.33 -1.22 5.11
C ARG A 104 6.25 -1.41 6.63
N LYS A 105 5.36 -2.29 7.07
CA LYS A 105 5.11 -2.62 8.49
C LYS A 105 6.18 -3.61 9.01
N GLY A 106 6.79 -3.32 10.16
CA GLY A 106 7.90 -4.10 10.71
C GLY A 106 8.14 -3.90 12.22
N ILE A 107 9.35 -4.22 12.69
CA ILE A 107 9.80 -3.84 14.04
C ILE A 107 9.97 -2.32 14.12
N SER A 108 10.46 -1.74 13.03
CA SER A 108 10.34 -0.32 12.73
C SER A 108 9.61 -0.22 11.39
N ASP A 109 8.65 0.70 11.33
CA ASP A 109 7.89 0.93 10.11
C ASP A 109 8.68 1.88 9.22
N LEU A 110 8.77 1.54 7.93
CA LEU A 110 9.44 2.38 6.93
C LEU A 110 8.40 2.91 5.94
N ILE A 111 8.52 4.18 5.57
CA ILE A 111 7.62 4.86 4.63
C ILE A 111 8.44 5.50 3.53
N SER A 112 8.05 5.28 2.28
CA SER A 112 8.64 5.98 1.13
C SER A 112 7.64 6.16 -0.01
N ASN A 113 7.77 7.29 -0.70
CA ASN A 113 7.13 7.57 -1.99
C ASN A 113 8.14 7.52 -3.17
N GLY A 114 9.37 7.05 -2.94
CA GLY A 114 10.43 7.03 -3.96
C GLY A 114 11.24 8.33 -4.07
N GLU A 115 10.97 9.33 -3.22
CA GLU A 115 11.81 10.54 -3.08
C GLU A 115 12.53 10.55 -1.74
N ILE A 116 11.80 10.27 -0.67
CA ILE A 116 12.32 10.23 0.70
C ILE A 116 11.99 8.91 1.38
N VAL A 117 12.80 8.54 2.37
CA VAL A 117 12.51 7.42 3.28
C VAL A 117 12.40 7.98 4.70
N LYS A 118 11.39 7.52 5.43
CA LYS A 118 11.19 7.81 6.85
C LYS A 118 11.05 6.52 7.63
N SER A 119 11.67 6.48 8.80
CA SER A 119 11.59 5.38 9.75
C SER A 119 10.83 5.82 10.99
N VAL A 120 9.96 4.95 11.48
CA VAL A 120 9.21 5.13 12.73
C VAL A 120 9.43 3.90 13.61
N SER A 121 10.08 4.12 14.75
CA SER A 121 10.41 3.07 15.73
C SER A 121 9.72 3.28 17.07
N ILE A 122 8.56 3.95 17.08
CA ILE A 122 7.78 4.19 18.29
C ILE A 122 7.21 2.86 18.78
N TYR A 123 7.38 2.57 20.06
CA TYR A 123 6.85 1.36 20.67
C TYR A 123 5.32 1.30 20.56
N GLY A 124 4.82 0.26 19.89
CA GLY A 124 3.39 -0.05 19.76
C GLY A 124 2.92 -1.12 20.75
N SER A 125 1.66 -1.57 20.61
CA SER A 125 1.14 -2.66 21.44
C SER A 125 1.88 -3.98 21.13
N PRO A 126 2.37 -4.73 22.15
CA PRO A 126 3.04 -6.01 21.95
C PRO A 126 2.08 -7.15 21.56
N ARG A 127 0.77 -6.94 21.64
CA ARG A 127 -0.23 -7.93 21.20
C ARG A 127 -0.36 -7.89 19.69
N ARG A 128 -0.48 -9.04 19.03
CA ARG A 128 -1.09 -9.12 17.68
C ARG A 128 -2.56 -9.46 17.84
N CYS A 129 -3.39 -8.44 17.98
CA CYS A 129 -4.84 -8.64 17.86
C CYS A 129 -5.20 -8.68 16.38
N GLY A 130 -6.15 -9.54 15.98
CA GLY A 130 -6.79 -9.40 14.67
C GLY A 130 -7.36 -7.98 14.52
N GLY A 131 -7.20 -7.36 13.35
CA GLY A 131 -7.72 -6.02 13.06
C GLY A 131 -6.75 -4.83 13.26
N GLN A 132 -5.50 -5.06 13.69
CA GLN A 132 -4.51 -3.99 13.78
C GLN A 132 -4.16 -3.40 12.40
N GLY A 133 -4.10 -4.25 11.37
CA GLY A 133 -3.94 -3.81 9.98
C GLY A 133 -5.10 -2.90 9.55
N ASP A 134 -6.33 -3.27 9.88
CA ASP A 134 -7.53 -2.51 9.52
C ASP A 134 -7.54 -1.13 10.20
N THR A 135 -7.13 -1.05 11.48
CA THR A 135 -7.04 0.23 12.20
C THR A 135 -5.99 1.15 11.58
N LEU A 136 -4.82 0.59 11.22
CA LEU A 136 -3.76 1.34 10.56
C LEU A 136 -4.22 1.82 9.18
N SER A 137 -4.80 0.93 8.38
CA SER A 137 -5.26 1.27 7.03
C SER A 137 -6.41 2.27 7.04
N GLY A 138 -7.31 2.19 8.02
CA GLY A 138 -8.33 3.21 8.25
C GLY A 138 -7.74 4.56 8.66
N SER A 139 -6.71 4.58 9.51
CA SER A 139 -6.03 5.83 9.91
C SER A 139 -5.31 6.47 8.72
N VAL A 140 -4.57 5.66 7.95
CA VAL A 140 -3.89 6.09 6.72
C VAL A 140 -4.92 6.62 5.72
N TYR A 141 -6.05 5.93 5.55
CA TYR A 141 -7.15 6.39 4.71
C TYR A 141 -7.64 7.78 5.10
N VAL A 142 -7.92 8.00 6.39
CA VAL A 142 -8.43 9.30 6.90
C VAL A 142 -7.42 10.40 6.64
N MET A 143 -6.13 10.13 6.88
CA MET A 143 -5.06 11.11 6.63
C MET A 143 -4.89 11.40 5.13
N SER A 144 -4.91 10.38 4.27
CA SER A 144 -4.84 10.53 2.81
C SER A 144 -6.03 11.32 2.26
N ALA A 145 -7.25 11.01 2.71
CA ALA A 145 -8.45 11.76 2.34
C ALA A 145 -8.34 13.24 2.75
N THR A 146 -7.91 13.50 3.98
CA THR A 146 -7.77 14.87 4.51
C THR A 146 -6.69 15.67 3.77
N ALA A 147 -5.56 15.03 3.43
CA ALA A 147 -4.50 15.67 2.66
C ALA A 147 -4.97 16.01 1.24
N TYR A 148 -5.70 15.10 0.60
CA TYR A 148 -6.24 15.28 -0.76
C TYR A 148 -7.29 16.41 -0.85
N ILE A 149 -8.20 16.52 0.11
CA ILE A 149 -9.20 17.60 0.13
C ILE A 149 -8.55 18.99 0.27
N ARG A 150 -7.36 19.05 0.87
CA ARG A 150 -6.66 20.32 1.19
C ARG A 150 -5.59 20.73 0.15
N SER A 151 -5.32 19.89 -0.85
CA SER A 151 -4.39 20.15 -1.96
C SER A 151 -5.11 20.69 -3.18
#